data_AF-W6K1T7-F1
#
_entry.id   AF-W6K1T7-F1
#
_cell.length_a   1.000
_cell.length_b   1.000
_cell.length_c   1.000
_cell.angle_alpha   90.00
_cell.angle_beta   90.00
_cell.angle_gamma   90.00
#
_symmetry.space_group_name_H-M   'P 1'
#
loop_
_entity.id
_entity.type
_entity.pdbx_description
1 polymer ?
#
loop_
_entity_poly.entity_id
_entity_poly.type
_entity_poly.pdbx_seq_one_letter_code
_entity_poly.pdbx_strand_id
1 'polypeptide(L)'
;MHAGVVAATLWPAVGCRFLGGALIVLVAWLIRHDVARRTIRRNGLPRYAAAAMLAGYFWLAVAGTMWLAGGQPASPQRYDVLVHACFLGFAMSMVMAHAPVILPAVLRVKLPYRPILWLPLGLLHLGLALRVAAGLVLGHGLAWQASGFLTVAALLALAGAAATCVIGGRVQRFQEVAA
;
A
#
# COMPACT_ATOMS: atom_id res chain seq x y z
N MET A 1 13.60 -15.81 2.21
CA MET A 1 13.62 -14.37 1.88
C MET A 1 15.01 -13.76 2.03
N HIS A 2 15.63 -13.83 3.22
CA HIS A 2 16.97 -13.25 3.46
C HIS A 2 18.08 -13.75 2.50
N ALA A 3 18.13 -15.05 2.22
CA ALA A 3 19.06 -15.61 1.22
C ALA A 3 18.85 -15.04 -0.19
N GLY A 4 17.62 -14.67 -0.55
CA GLY A 4 17.30 -14.06 -1.84
C GLY A 4 17.75 -12.61 -1.96
N VAL A 5 17.69 -11.84 -0.86
CA VAL A 5 18.21 -10.46 -0.82
C VAL A 5 19.73 -10.47 -0.98
N VAL A 6 20.43 -11.34 -0.25
CA VAL A 6 21.89 -11.51 -0.36
C VAL A 6 22.30 -12.01 -1.75
N ALA A 7 21.55 -12.94 -2.32
CA ALA A 7 21.79 -13.40 -3.69
C ALA A 7 21.54 -12.29 -4.73
N ALA A 8 20.55 -11.41 -4.54
CA ALA A 8 20.29 -10.30 -5.46
C ALA A 8 21.39 -9.24 -5.42
N THR A 9 22.05 -9.05 -4.28
CA THR A 9 23.19 -8.12 -4.18
C THR A 9 24.47 -8.71 -4.77
N LEU A 10 24.68 -10.02 -4.66
CA LEU A 10 25.91 -10.69 -5.13
C LEU A 10 25.82 -11.20 -6.58
N TRP A 11 24.65 -11.70 -6.99
CA TRP A 11 24.34 -12.20 -8.34
C TRP A 11 22.98 -11.68 -8.81
N PRO A 12 22.90 -10.43 -9.27
CA PRO A 12 21.63 -9.75 -9.53
C PRO A 12 20.73 -10.49 -10.55
N ALA A 13 21.34 -11.12 -11.55
CA ALA A 13 20.63 -11.89 -12.58
C ALA A 13 19.84 -13.10 -12.03
N VAL A 14 20.37 -13.79 -11.02
CA VAL A 14 19.73 -14.99 -10.42
C VAL A 14 18.94 -14.60 -9.17
N GLY A 15 19.48 -13.70 -8.36
CA GLY A 15 18.88 -13.28 -7.10
C GLY A 15 17.54 -12.55 -7.26
N CYS A 16 17.36 -11.73 -8.31
CA CYS A 16 16.06 -11.11 -8.58
C CYS A 16 14.95 -12.14 -8.83
N ARG A 17 15.23 -13.19 -9.62
CA ARG A 17 14.24 -14.24 -9.88
C ARG A 17 13.90 -15.03 -8.61
N PHE A 18 14.92 -15.37 -7.82
CA PHE A 18 14.72 -16.07 -6.55
C PHE A 18 13.94 -15.22 -5.54
N LEU A 19 14.23 -13.92 -5.45
CA LEU A 19 13.46 -12.98 -4.64
C LEU A 19 12.00 -12.92 -5.10
N GLY A 20 11.76 -12.80 -6.41
CA GLY A 20 10.41 -12.81 -6.99
C GLY A 20 9.64 -14.08 -6.61
N GLY A 21 10.26 -15.26 -6.77
CA GLY A 21 9.68 -16.53 -6.37
C GLY A 21 9.38 -16.61 -4.87
N ALA A 22 10.30 -16.16 -4.02
CA ALA A 22 10.09 -16.11 -2.57
C ALA A 22 8.92 -15.19 -2.18
N LEU A 23 8.76 -14.05 -2.86
CA LEU A 23 7.63 -13.14 -2.65
C LEU A 23 6.30 -13.78 -3.07
N ILE A 24 6.26 -14.49 -4.20
CA ILE A 24 5.05 -15.20 -4.64
C ILE A 24 4.65 -16.29 -3.65
N VAL A 25 5.62 -17.08 -3.16
CA VAL A 25 5.37 -18.10 -2.13
C VAL A 25 4.87 -17.45 -0.84
N LEU A 26 5.47 -16.33 -0.42
CA LEU A 26 5.04 -15.59 0.76
C LEU A 26 3.62 -15.06 0.60
N VAL A 27 3.29 -14.43 -0.53
CA VAL A 27 1.95 -13.90 -0.79
C VAL A 27 0.93 -15.03 -0.86
N ALA A 28 1.24 -16.16 -1.51
CA ALA A 28 0.35 -17.32 -1.54
C ALA A 28 0.07 -17.87 -0.13
N TRP A 29 1.11 -17.91 0.71
CA TRP A 29 0.99 -18.30 2.11
C TRP A 29 0.12 -17.31 2.91
N LEU A 30 0.38 -16.01 2.81
CA LEU A 30 -0.42 -14.96 3.45
C LEU A 30 -1.88 -15.02 3.02
N ILE A 31 -2.13 -15.12 1.72
CA ILE A 31 -3.48 -15.22 1.17
C ILE A 31 -4.24 -16.44 1.72
N ARG A 32 -3.56 -17.51 2.14
CA ARG A 32 -4.19 -18.71 2.71
C ARG A 32 -4.32 -18.65 4.24
N HIS A 33 -3.33 -18.12 4.94
CA HIS A 33 -3.23 -18.20 6.40
C HIS A 33 -3.55 -16.89 7.13
N ASP A 34 -3.59 -15.75 6.43
CA ASP A 34 -3.88 -14.45 7.03
C ASP A 34 -5.37 -14.29 7.36
N VAL A 35 -5.64 -13.64 8.49
CA VAL A 35 -6.98 -13.32 8.96
C VAL A 35 -7.70 -12.32 8.05
N ALA A 36 -6.96 -11.49 7.28
CA ALA A 36 -7.50 -10.47 6.38
C ALA A 36 -8.61 -11.01 5.46
N ARG A 37 -8.47 -12.24 4.95
CA ARG A 37 -9.47 -12.89 4.08
C ARG A 37 -10.81 -13.13 4.77
N ARG A 38 -10.81 -13.37 6.08
CA ARG A 38 -12.03 -13.51 6.88
C ARG A 38 -12.54 -12.15 7.35
N THR A 39 -11.63 -11.25 7.72
CA THR A 39 -11.93 -9.92 8.23
C THR A 39 -12.58 -9.01 7.17
N ILE A 40 -12.29 -9.21 5.88
CA ILE A 40 -12.93 -8.47 4.78
C ILE A 40 -14.46 -8.58 4.76
N ARG A 41 -15.01 -9.67 5.35
CA ARG A 41 -16.46 -9.91 5.46
C ARG A 41 -17.10 -9.21 6.66
N ARG A 42 -16.30 -8.60 7.55
CA ARG A 42 -16.79 -7.81 8.68
C ARG A 42 -17.20 -6.40 8.20
N ASN A 43 -17.67 -5.55 9.11
CA ASN A 43 -18.06 -4.17 8.80
C ASN A 43 -17.19 -3.18 9.60
N GLY A 44 -17.08 -1.95 9.09
CA GLY A 44 -16.32 -0.88 9.73
C GLY A 44 -14.80 -1.00 9.55
N LEU A 45 -14.05 -0.62 10.59
CA LEU A 45 -12.59 -0.57 10.57
C LEU A 45 -11.91 -1.90 10.17
N PRO A 46 -12.31 -3.07 10.69
CA PRO A 46 -11.66 -4.33 10.31
C PRO A 46 -11.75 -4.60 8.80
N ARG A 47 -12.87 -4.25 8.15
CA ARG A 47 -13.04 -4.41 6.70
C ARG A 47 -12.12 -3.50 5.90
N TYR A 48 -12.01 -2.24 6.31
CA TYR A 48 -11.09 -1.29 5.69
C TYR A 48 -9.64 -1.77 5.78
N ALA A 49 -9.19 -2.15 6.97
CA ALA A 49 -7.84 -2.68 7.18
C ALA A 49 -7.59 -3.93 6.32
N ALA A 50 -8.55 -4.86 6.30
CA ALA A 50 -8.46 -6.05 5.46
C ALA A 50 -8.38 -5.73 3.97
N ALA A 51 -9.16 -4.76 3.48
CA ALA A 51 -9.12 -4.36 2.08
C ALA A 51 -7.76 -3.79 1.69
N ALA A 52 -7.20 -2.90 2.52
CA ALA A 52 -5.87 -2.34 2.32
C ALA A 52 -4.78 -3.42 2.34
N MET A 53 -4.80 -4.35 3.30
CA MET A 53 -3.85 -5.47 3.36
C MET A 53 -3.93 -6.36 2.11
N LEU A 54 -5.14 -6.77 1.71
CA LEU A 54 -5.33 -7.65 0.55
C LEU A 54 -4.90 -6.96 -0.75
N ALA A 55 -5.20 -5.67 -0.91
CA ALA A 55 -4.72 -4.89 -2.05
C ALA A 55 -3.19 -4.77 -2.04
N GLY A 56 -2.58 -4.61 -0.86
CA GLY A 56 -1.13 -4.63 -0.71
C GLY A 56 -0.49 -5.96 -1.13
N TYR A 57 -1.08 -7.09 -0.73
CA TYR A 57 -0.62 -8.41 -1.18
C TYR A 57 -0.73 -8.59 -2.68
N PHE A 58 -1.81 -8.07 -3.29
CA PHE A 58 -1.97 -8.09 -4.75
C PHE A 58 -0.81 -7.37 -5.44
N TRP A 59 -0.47 -6.15 -5.03
CA TRP A 59 0.65 -5.41 -5.63
C TRP A 59 2.01 -6.06 -5.36
N LEU A 60 2.20 -6.67 -4.19
CA LEU A 60 3.40 -7.46 -3.90
C LEU A 60 3.52 -8.69 -4.82
N ALA A 61 2.40 -9.34 -5.15
CA ALA A 61 2.37 -10.43 -6.11
C ALA A 61 2.70 -9.95 -7.53
N VAL A 62 2.22 -8.77 -7.94
CA VAL A 62 2.59 -8.15 -9.22
C VAL A 62 4.11 -7.93 -9.29
N ALA A 63 4.70 -7.34 -8.26
CA ALA A 63 6.15 -7.14 -8.19
C ALA A 63 6.94 -8.46 -8.21
N GLY A 64 6.52 -9.44 -7.39
CA GLY A 64 7.11 -10.77 -7.35
C GLY A 64 7.07 -11.49 -8.69
N THR A 65 5.94 -11.39 -9.40
CA THR A 65 5.76 -11.99 -10.74
C THR A 65 6.68 -11.32 -11.76
N MET A 66 6.79 -9.99 -11.73
CA MET A 66 7.66 -9.25 -12.64
C MET A 66 9.14 -9.59 -12.43
N TRP A 67 9.60 -9.73 -11.18
CA TRP A 67 10.96 -10.20 -10.90
C TRP A 67 11.18 -11.66 -11.27
N LEU A 68 10.22 -12.54 -11.00
CA LEU A 68 10.33 -13.96 -11.32
C LEU A 68 10.43 -14.19 -12.83
N ALA A 69 9.58 -13.52 -13.62
CA ALA A 69 9.57 -13.63 -15.08
C ALA A 69 10.70 -12.83 -15.75
N GLY A 70 10.93 -11.60 -15.29
CA GLY A 70 11.81 -10.63 -15.95
C GLY A 70 13.24 -10.57 -15.42
N GLY A 71 13.52 -11.09 -14.23
CA GLY A 71 14.82 -10.96 -13.57
C GLY A 71 15.17 -9.50 -13.22
N GLN A 72 16.46 -9.16 -13.32
CA GLN A 72 16.96 -7.78 -13.12
C GLN A 72 16.19 -6.80 -14.02
N PRO A 73 15.65 -5.68 -13.49
CA PRO A 73 14.98 -4.69 -14.32
C PRO A 73 15.97 -4.04 -15.29
N ALA A 74 15.83 -4.35 -16.57
CA ALA A 74 16.70 -3.84 -17.65
C ALA A 74 16.27 -2.47 -18.20
N SER A 75 15.08 -1.98 -17.85
CA SER A 75 14.55 -0.70 -18.33
C SER A 75 14.06 0.20 -17.19
N PRO A 76 14.18 1.54 -17.33
CA PRO A 76 13.65 2.50 -16.35
C PRO A 76 12.17 2.30 -16.04
N GLN A 77 11.37 1.90 -17.03
CA GLN A 77 9.93 1.69 -16.89
C GLN A 77 9.63 0.48 -16.01
N ARG A 78 10.35 -0.64 -16.18
CA ARG A 78 10.19 -1.81 -15.31
C ARG A 78 10.63 -1.51 -13.88
N TYR A 79 11.73 -0.77 -13.74
CA TYR A 79 12.20 -0.34 -12.43
C TYR A 79 11.17 0.54 -11.71
N ASP A 80 10.58 1.51 -12.42
CA ASP A 80 9.52 2.38 -11.90
C ASP A 80 8.33 1.57 -11.36
N VAL A 81 7.82 0.64 -12.17
CA VAL A 81 6.69 -0.23 -11.77
C VAL A 81 7.02 -1.07 -10.55
N LEU A 82 8.19 -1.70 -10.51
CA LEU A 82 8.61 -2.56 -9.39
C LEU A 82 8.71 -1.76 -8.09
N VAL A 83 9.36 -0.60 -8.12
CA VAL A 83 9.49 0.29 -6.97
C VAL A 83 8.11 0.73 -6.49
N HIS A 84 7.24 1.20 -7.38
CA HIS A 84 5.92 1.70 -6.99
C HIS A 84 5.00 0.57 -6.49
N ALA A 85 5.07 -0.62 -7.07
CA ALA A 85 4.31 -1.78 -6.57
C ALA A 85 4.76 -2.22 -5.17
N CYS A 86 6.06 -2.18 -4.87
CA CYS A 86 6.58 -2.54 -3.55
C CYS A 86 6.29 -1.45 -2.49
N PHE A 87 6.59 -0.19 -2.79
CA PHE A 87 6.47 0.89 -1.82
C PHE A 87 5.05 1.42 -1.71
N LEU A 88 4.45 1.89 -2.81
CA LEU A 88 3.08 2.42 -2.76
C LEU A 88 2.05 1.31 -2.72
N GLY A 89 2.26 0.24 -3.48
CA GLY A 89 1.30 -0.86 -3.55
C GLY A 89 1.25 -1.65 -2.26
N PHE A 90 2.39 -2.16 -1.80
CA PHE A 90 2.44 -2.99 -0.59
C PHE A 90 2.65 -2.17 0.69
N ALA A 91 3.75 -1.41 0.80
CA ALA A 91 4.12 -0.77 2.07
C ALA A 91 3.13 0.32 2.49
N MET A 92 2.73 1.22 1.58
CA MET A 92 1.75 2.27 1.91
C MET A 92 0.36 1.72 2.18
N SER A 93 -0.05 0.63 1.52
CA SER A 93 -1.31 -0.04 1.87
C SER A 93 -1.26 -0.67 3.27
N MET A 94 -0.11 -1.19 3.71
CA MET A 94 0.07 -1.61 5.12
C MET A 94 0.00 -0.43 6.09
N VAL A 95 0.61 0.71 5.74
CA VAL A 95 0.48 1.94 6.52
C VAL A 95 -0.99 2.34 6.62
N MET A 96 -1.74 2.36 5.52
CA MET A 96 -3.16 2.70 5.53
C MET A 96 -3.99 1.68 6.34
N ALA A 97 -3.71 0.39 6.23
CA ALA A 97 -4.41 -0.65 6.98
C ALA A 97 -4.33 -0.45 8.50
N HIS A 98 -3.17 0.00 8.98
CA HIS A 98 -2.90 0.17 10.41
C HIS A 98 -2.97 1.61 10.90
N ALA A 99 -2.98 2.61 10.01
CA ALA A 99 -3.04 4.03 10.36
C ALA A 99 -4.15 4.37 11.36
N PRO A 100 -5.39 3.84 11.24
CA PRO A 100 -6.46 4.16 12.19
C PRO A 100 -6.25 3.61 13.61
N VAL A 101 -5.27 2.72 13.80
CA VAL A 101 -4.92 2.14 15.10
C VAL A 101 -3.58 2.69 15.61
N ILE A 102 -2.59 2.83 14.73
CA ILE A 102 -1.24 3.29 15.10
C ILE A 102 -1.22 4.79 15.39
N LEU A 103 -1.80 5.63 14.53
CA LEU A 103 -1.81 7.09 14.76
C LEU A 103 -2.40 7.46 16.12
N PRO A 104 -3.60 6.98 16.51
CA PRO A 104 -4.14 7.30 17.82
C PRO A 104 -3.29 6.81 18.98
N ALA A 105 -2.60 5.67 18.85
CA ALA A 105 -1.70 5.15 19.87
C ALA A 105 -0.46 6.05 20.07
N VAL A 106 0.14 6.52 18.98
CA VAL A 106 1.35 7.37 19.01
C VAL A 106 1.01 8.81 19.40
N LEU A 107 -0.04 9.38 18.80
CA LEU A 107 -0.46 10.76 19.05
C LEU A 107 -1.29 10.91 20.34
N ARG A 108 -1.66 9.80 20.99
CA ARG A 108 -2.53 9.76 22.18
C ARG A 108 -3.88 10.48 22.00
N VAL A 109 -4.47 10.31 20.83
CA VAL A 109 -5.75 10.90 20.42
C VAL A 109 -6.76 9.81 20.08
N LYS A 110 -8.06 10.07 20.17
CA LYS A 110 -9.07 9.11 19.68
C LYS A 110 -9.26 9.34 18.18
N LEU A 111 -9.06 8.32 17.35
CA LEU A 111 -9.33 8.37 15.92
C LEU A 111 -10.50 7.44 15.58
N PRO A 112 -11.76 7.92 15.62
CA PRO A 112 -12.90 7.10 15.24
C PRO A 112 -12.80 6.74 13.75
N TYR A 113 -13.12 5.50 13.40
CA TYR A 113 -13.22 5.10 12.00
C TYR A 113 -14.31 5.91 11.31
N ARG A 114 -13.95 6.56 10.19
CA ARG A 114 -14.88 7.27 9.32
C ARG A 114 -14.77 6.71 7.89
N PRO A 115 -15.89 6.51 7.16
CA PRO A 115 -15.86 6.01 5.79
C PRO A 115 -15.01 6.85 4.82
N ILE A 116 -14.74 8.13 5.13
CA ILE A 116 -13.84 8.98 4.33
C ILE A 116 -12.43 8.40 4.18
N LEU A 117 -11.99 7.50 5.06
CA LEU A 117 -10.69 6.81 4.95
C LEU A 117 -10.59 5.90 3.71
N TRP A 118 -11.72 5.53 3.08
CA TRP A 118 -11.71 4.81 1.80
C TRP A 118 -11.26 5.68 0.63
N LEU A 119 -11.42 7.01 0.72
CA LEU A 119 -11.00 7.94 -0.33
C LEU A 119 -9.49 7.86 -0.60
N PRO A 120 -8.59 8.07 0.39
CA PRO A 120 -7.16 7.96 0.14
C PRO A 120 -6.75 6.55 -0.32
N LEU A 121 -7.40 5.49 0.19
CA LEU A 121 -7.11 4.12 -0.23
C LEU A 121 -7.47 3.90 -1.71
N GLY A 122 -8.65 4.35 -2.12
CA GLY A 122 -9.09 4.26 -3.52
C GLY A 122 -8.20 5.07 -4.45
N LEU A 123 -7.89 6.31 -4.09
CA LEU A 123 -7.00 7.17 -4.88
C LEU A 123 -5.60 6.55 -5.03
N LEU A 124 -5.04 5.97 -3.96
CA LEU A 124 -3.73 5.32 -4.01
C LEU A 124 -3.73 4.16 -5.00
N HIS A 125 -4.72 3.28 -4.94
CA HIS A 125 -4.79 2.10 -5.81
C HIS A 125 -5.14 2.44 -7.26
N LEU A 126 -5.98 3.45 -7.49
CA LEU A 126 -6.26 3.97 -8.83
C LEU A 126 -5.02 4.63 -9.44
N GLY A 127 -4.32 5.46 -8.66
CA GLY A 127 -3.05 6.08 -9.06
C GLY A 127 -2.01 5.03 -9.39
N LEU A 128 -1.86 4.01 -8.55
CA LEU A 128 -0.91 2.94 -8.80
C LEU A 128 -1.30 2.08 -10.01
N ALA A 129 -2.57 1.74 -10.19
CA ALA A 129 -3.01 1.01 -11.38
C ALA A 129 -2.71 1.78 -12.67
N LEU A 130 -2.97 3.10 -12.67
CA LEU A 130 -2.61 3.97 -13.78
C LEU A 130 -1.09 4.04 -13.99
N ARG A 131 -0.30 4.11 -12.91
CA ARG A 131 1.17 4.10 -12.95
C ARG A 131 1.69 2.84 -13.62
N VAL A 132 1.20 1.68 -13.19
CA VAL A 132 1.60 0.37 -13.73
C VAL A 132 1.16 0.21 -15.18
N ALA A 133 -0.08 0.56 -15.52
CA ALA A 133 -0.57 0.52 -16.89
C ALA A 133 0.25 1.44 -17.81
N ALA A 134 0.55 2.66 -17.36
CA ALA A 134 1.38 3.59 -18.12
C ALA A 134 2.81 3.05 -18.31
N GLY A 135 3.44 2.54 -17.25
CA GLY A 135 4.79 1.98 -17.32
C GLY A 135 4.91 0.73 -18.20
N LEU A 136 3.86 -0.09 -18.30
CA LEU A 136 3.86 -1.31 -19.11
C LEU A 136 3.47 -1.10 -20.58
N VAL A 137 2.57 -0.15 -20.86
CA VAL A 137 1.93 -0.04 -22.20
C VAL A 137 2.15 1.31 -22.87
N LEU A 138 2.19 2.41 -22.11
CA LEU A 138 2.12 3.77 -22.65
C LEU A 138 3.44 4.56 -22.56
N GLY A 139 4.40 4.09 -21.77
CA GLY A 139 5.60 4.84 -21.42
C GLY A 139 5.35 6.02 -20.47
N HIS A 140 6.36 6.86 -20.27
CA HIS A 140 6.33 8.01 -19.33
C HIS A 140 5.65 9.25 -19.95
N GLY A 141 4.39 9.10 -20.38
CA GLY A 141 3.58 10.19 -20.94
C GLY A 141 2.65 10.87 -19.92
N LEU A 142 1.57 11.49 -20.40
CA LEU A 142 0.59 12.19 -19.54
C LEU A 142 -0.06 11.28 -18.49
N ALA A 143 -0.39 10.03 -18.85
CA ALA A 143 -0.96 9.06 -17.92
C ALA A 143 -0.01 8.76 -16.74
N TRP A 144 1.29 8.69 -17.00
CA TRP A 144 2.32 8.49 -15.97
C TRP A 144 2.42 9.71 -15.04
N GLN A 145 2.33 10.94 -15.56
CA GLN A 145 2.31 12.14 -14.72
C GLN A 145 1.03 12.24 -13.88
N ALA A 146 -0.13 12.01 -14.50
CA ALA A 146 -1.44 12.00 -13.83
C ALA A 146 -1.47 11.00 -12.67
N SER A 147 -0.87 9.81 -12.85
CA SER A 147 -0.74 8.82 -11.77
C SER A 147 0.07 9.33 -10.56
N GLY A 148 1.10 10.16 -10.81
CA GLY A 148 1.90 10.81 -9.77
C GLY A 148 1.05 11.79 -8.96
N PHE A 149 0.31 12.68 -9.63
CA PHE A 149 -0.60 13.60 -8.97
C PHE A 149 -1.68 12.87 -8.17
N LEU A 150 -2.26 11.80 -8.73
CA LEU A 150 -3.28 11.02 -8.05
C LEU A 150 -2.74 10.33 -6.78
N THR A 151 -1.50 9.84 -6.85
CA THR A 151 -0.81 9.26 -5.70
C THR A 151 -0.54 10.32 -4.63
N VAL A 152 -0.03 11.50 -5.01
CA VAL A 152 0.21 12.61 -4.07
C VAL A 152 -1.10 13.04 -3.41
N ALA A 153 -2.17 13.18 -4.19
CA ALA A 153 -3.50 13.50 -3.68
C ALA A 153 -3.99 12.44 -2.68
N ALA A 154 -3.74 11.16 -2.93
CA ALA A 154 -4.06 10.08 -2.00
C ALA A 154 -3.33 10.22 -0.66
N LEU A 155 -2.03 10.53 -0.68
CA LEU A 155 -1.23 10.72 0.52
C LEU A 155 -1.67 11.96 1.32
N LEU A 156 -1.95 13.07 0.62
CA LEU A 156 -2.47 14.28 1.25
C LEU A 156 -3.86 14.06 1.83
N ALA A 157 -4.74 13.31 1.14
CA ALA A 157 -6.06 12.95 1.65
C ALA A 157 -5.97 12.09 2.91
N LEU A 158 -4.99 11.18 2.99
CA LEU A 158 -4.75 10.38 4.20
C LEU A 158 -4.32 11.28 5.37
N ALA A 159 -3.34 12.15 5.15
CA ALA A 159 -2.85 13.09 6.16
C ALA A 159 -3.95 14.07 6.61
N GLY A 160 -4.73 14.60 5.66
CA GLY A 160 -5.86 15.46 5.92
C GLY A 160 -6.94 14.76 6.75
N ALA A 161 -7.36 13.56 6.36
CA ALA A 161 -8.35 12.78 7.09
C ALA A 161 -7.89 12.49 8.53
N ALA A 162 -6.61 12.16 8.72
CA ALA A 162 -6.03 11.99 10.05
C ALA A 162 -6.10 13.30 10.86
N ALA A 163 -5.64 14.42 10.31
CA ALA A 163 -5.66 15.72 10.98
C ALA A 163 -7.09 16.16 11.37
N THR A 164 -8.07 16.01 10.48
CA THR A 164 -9.46 16.36 10.77
C THR A 164 -10.04 15.53 11.91
N CYS A 165 -9.71 14.23 11.96
CA CYS A 165 -10.17 13.36 13.05
C CYS A 165 -9.53 13.75 14.39
N VAL A 166 -8.26 14.14 14.40
CA VAL A 166 -7.58 14.63 15.62
C VAL A 166 -8.17 15.94 16.13
N ILE A 167 -8.39 16.90 15.23
CA ILE A 167 -8.95 18.21 15.59
C ILE A 167 -10.38 18.03 16.13
N GLY A 168 -11.22 17.24 15.45
CA GLY A 168 -12.58 16.96 15.90
C GLY A 168 -12.65 16.27 17.27
N GLY A 169 -11.74 15.33 17.55
CA GLY A 169 -11.67 14.66 18.86
C GLY A 169 -11.21 15.56 20.01
N ARG A 170 -10.40 16.59 19.73
CA ARG A 170 -10.00 17.59 20.74
C ARG A 170 -11.16 18.50 21.12
N VAL A 171 -11.92 18.98 20.13
CA VAL A 171 -13.08 19.88 20.36
C VAL A 171 -14.13 19.20 21.24
N GLN A 172 -14.44 17.92 21.01
CA GLN A 172 -15.38 17.17 21.85
C GLN A 172 -14.93 17.09 23.32
N ARG A 173 -13.65 16.81 23.57
CA ARG A 173 -13.11 16.75 24.95
C ARG A 173 -13.19 18.11 25.66
N PHE A 174 -12.97 19.22 24.95
CA PHE A 174 -13.12 20.55 25.55
C PHE A 174 -14.58 20.86 25.93
N GLN A 175 -15.55 20.42 25.13
CA GLN A 175 -16.97 20.60 25.46
C GLN A 175 -17.42 19.74 26.64
N GLU A 176 -16.92 18.51 26.79
CA GLU A 176 -17.21 17.65 27.95
C GLU A 176 -16.66 18.21 29.28
N VAL A 177 -15.56 18.98 29.26
CA VAL A 177 -14.97 19.60 30.47
C VAL A 177 -15.62 20.94 30.82
N ALA A 178 -16.22 21.61 29.83
CA ALA A 178 -16.87 22.92 30.02
C ALA A 178 -18.36 22.83 30.39
N ALA A 179 -18.95 21.63 30.35
CA ALA A 179 -20.33 21.33 30.75
C ALA A 179 -20.36 20.74 32.17
#